data_AF-A0A971KFR6-F1
#
_entry.id   AF-A0A971KFR6-F1
#
_cell.length_a   1.000
_cell.length_b   1.000
_cell.length_c   1.000
_cell.angle_alpha   90.00
_cell.angle_beta   90.00
_cell.angle_gamma   90.00
#
_symmetry.space_group_name_H-M   'P 1'
#
loop_
_entity.id
_entity.type
_entity.pdbx_description
1 polymer ?
#
loop_
_entity_poly.entity_id
_entity_poly.type
_entity_poly.pdbx_seq_one_letter_code
_entity_poly.pdbx_strand_id
1 'polypeptide(L)' 'MKLGDNIQSGDFKGEKHVPVIDMPAKVKAGELFELKASVGKEIPHPNNTEHHISWIQFFYKPTEGKFITELGKIYFTS' A
#
# COMPACT_ATOMS: atom_id res chain seq x y z
N MET A 1 4.43 -5.42 23.09
CA MET A 1 3.70 -5.46 21.81
C MET A 1 4.56 -4.78 20.76
N LYS A 2 4.82 -5.44 19.63
CA LYS A 2 5.55 -4.87 18.50
C LYS A 2 4.53 -4.24 17.54
N LEU A 3 4.94 -3.23 16.77
CA LEU A 3 4.07 -2.60 15.77
C LEU A 3 3.48 -3.63 14.79
N GLY A 4 4.31 -4.56 14.33
CA GLY A 4 3.92 -5.61 13.38
C GLY A 4 2.82 -6.54 13.89
N ASP A 5 2.62 -6.63 15.21
CA ASP A 5 1.54 -7.45 15.79
C ASP A 5 0.14 -6.87 15.47
N ASN A 6 0.06 -5.60 15.03
CA ASN A 6 -1.18 -4.89 14.68
C ASN A 6 -1.30 -4.55 13.19
N ILE A 7 -0.34 -4.98 12.35
CA ILE A 7 -0.40 -4.81 10.90
C ILE A 7 -1.10 -6.04 10.31
N GLN A 8 -2.32 -5.85 9.83
CA GLN A 8 -3.14 -6.94 9.29
C GLN A 8 -2.87 -7.15 7.79
N SER A 9 -3.00 -8.40 7.33
CA SER A 9 -2.93 -8.80 5.93
C SER A 9 -4.10 -9.71 5.58
N GLY A 10 -4.43 -9.80 4.29
CA GLY A 10 -5.57 -10.59 3.82
C GLY A 10 -5.69 -10.60 2.29
N ASP A 11 -6.71 -11.29 1.79
CA ASP A 11 -7.07 -11.25 0.37
C ASP A 11 -7.98 -10.04 0.10
N PHE A 12 -7.57 -9.17 -0.81
CA PHE A 12 -8.32 -7.96 -1.18
C PHE A 12 -9.72 -8.24 -1.76
N LYS A 13 -9.96 -9.47 -2.21
CA LYS A 13 -11.28 -9.91 -2.69
C LYS A 13 -12.28 -10.17 -1.55
N GLY A 14 -11.79 -10.43 -0.35
CA GLY A 14 -12.61 -10.65 0.85
C GLY A 14 -12.49 -9.55 1.90
N GLU A 15 -11.43 -8.74 1.85
CA GLU A 15 -11.13 -7.70 2.81
C GLU A 15 -10.84 -6.36 2.10
N LYS A 16 -11.75 -5.39 2.28
CA LYS A 16 -11.70 -4.08 1.63
C LYS A 16 -10.53 -3.20 2.07
N HIS A 17 -9.94 -3.48 3.23
CA HIS A 17 -8.84 -2.68 3.78
C HIS A 17 -7.47 -3.04 3.19
N VAL A 18 -7.35 -4.17 2.47
CA VAL A 18 -6.07 -4.60 1.90
C VAL A 18 -5.67 -3.65 0.76
N PRO A 19 -4.52 -2.96 0.85
CA PRO A 19 -4.04 -2.13 -0.25
C PRO A 19 -3.56 -3.03 -1.39
N VAL A 20 -3.97 -2.70 -2.62
CA VAL A 20 -3.57 -3.41 -3.82
C VAL A 20 -2.58 -2.56 -4.61
N ILE A 21 -1.44 -3.15 -4.96
CA ILE A 21 -0.43 -2.52 -5.81
C ILE A 21 -0.64 -2.96 -7.26
N ASP A 22 -0.63 -2.01 -8.17
CA ASP A 22 -0.69 -2.21 -9.61
C ASP A 22 0.54 -1.55 -10.25
N MET A 23 1.42 -2.39 -10.78
CA MET A 23 2.68 -1.98 -11.42
C MET A 23 3.15 -3.05 -12.40
N PRO A 24 4.02 -2.71 -13.36
CA PRO A 24 4.63 -3.71 -14.24
C PRO A 24 5.35 -4.81 -13.44
N ALA A 25 5.19 -6.06 -13.86
CA ALA A 25 5.85 -7.21 -13.22
C ALA A 25 7.39 -7.13 -13.30
N LYS A 26 7.91 -6.40 -14.29
CA LYS A 26 9.33 -6.09 -14.47
C LYS A 26 9.46 -4.63 -14.90
N VAL A 27 10.45 -3.97 -14.33
CA VAL A 27 10.82 -2.59 -14.66
C VAL A 27 12.27 -2.58 -15.11
N LYS A 28 12.64 -1.63 -15.98
CA LYS A 28 14.00 -1.52 -16.49
C LYS A 28 14.81 -0.58 -15.59
N ALA A 29 16.05 -0.96 -15.30
CA ALA A 29 16.94 -0.16 -14.48
C ALA A 29 17.16 1.23 -15.11
N GLY A 30 17.06 2.27 -14.30
CA GLY A 30 17.22 3.66 -14.72
C GLY A 30 16.01 4.28 -15.44
N GLU A 31 14.94 3.52 -15.66
CA GLU A 31 13.71 4.03 -16.27
C GLU A 31 12.64 4.30 -15.22
N LEU A 32 11.92 5.41 -15.38
CA LEU A 32 10.75 5.72 -14.58
C LEU A 32 9.62 4.77 -14.94
N PHE A 33 8.84 4.37 -13.94
CA PHE A 33 7.64 3.57 -14.11
C PHE A 33 6.55 4.08 -13.18
N GLU A 34 5.30 3.77 -13.52
CA GLU A 34 4.15 4.12 -12.70
C GLU A 34 3.85 2.98 -11.71
N LEU A 35 3.71 3.33 -10.43
CA LEU A 35 3.19 2.47 -9.38
C LEU A 35 1.88 3.07 -8.90
N LYS A 36 0.81 2.29 -8.97
CA LYS A 36 -0.50 2.67 -8.40
C LYS A 36 -0.78 1.83 -7.18
N ALA A 37 -1.43 2.42 -6.19
CA ALA A 37 -2.10 1.64 -5.17
C ALA A 37 -3.49 2.19 -4.88
N SER A 38 -4.37 1.29 -4.45
CA SER A 38 -5.71 1.61 -4.02
C SER A 38 -6.12 0.73 -2.84
N VAL A 39 -7.07 1.23 -2.04
CA VAL A 39 -7.77 0.45 -1.02
C VAL A 39 -9.23 0.33 -1.48
N GLY A 40 -9.85 -0.81 -1.19
CA GLY A 40 -11.21 -1.11 -1.65
C GLY A 40 -11.33 -1.37 -3.15
N LYS A 41 -10.32 -1.98 -3.78
CA LYS A 41 -10.29 -2.27 -5.24
C LYS A 41 -11.44 -3.18 -5.69
N GLU A 42 -11.73 -4.23 -4.93
CA GLU A 42 -12.82 -5.16 -5.23
C GLU A 42 -14.10 -4.79 -4.46
N ILE A 43 -13.96 -4.54 -3.17
CA ILE A 43 -15.06 -4.16 -2.27
C ILE A 43 -14.82 -2.70 -1.83
N PRO A 44 -15.71 -1.74 -2.13
CA PRO A 44 -15.51 -0.36 -1.74
C PRO A 44 -15.35 -0.15 -0.23
N HIS A 45 -14.38 0.67 0.14
CA HIS A 45 -14.20 1.16 1.51
C HIS A 45 -15.00 2.47 1.70
N PRO A 46 -15.61 2.71 2.88
CA PRO A 46 -16.24 3.99 3.19
C PRO A 46 -15.28 5.18 3.06
N ASN A 47 -15.81 6.34 2.67
CA ASN A 47 -15.06 7.60 2.70
C ASN A 47 -15.96 8.72 3.21
N ASN A 48 -16.32 8.62 4.50
CA ASN A 48 -17.07 9.65 5.21
C ASN A 48 -16.24 10.22 6.36
N THR A 49 -16.76 11.25 7.02
CA THR A 49 -16.04 11.94 8.11
C THR A 49 -15.68 10.99 9.25
N GLU A 50 -16.54 10.04 9.58
CA GLU A 50 -16.37 9.11 10.69
C GLU A 50 -15.46 7.92 10.36
N HIS A 51 -15.38 7.53 9.08
CA HIS A 51 -14.70 6.32 8.62
C HIS A 51 -14.16 6.49 7.19
N HIS A 52 -12.83 6.65 7.11
CA HIS A 52 -12.10 6.80 5.86
C HIS A 52 -10.68 6.20 5.99
N ILE A 53 -10.04 5.96 4.85
CA ILE A 53 -8.62 5.61 4.80
C ILE A 53 -7.79 6.88 4.92
N SER A 54 -6.88 6.94 5.90
CA SER A 54 -6.10 8.15 6.15
C SER A 54 -4.88 8.30 5.22
N TRP A 55 -4.26 7.20 4.80
CA TRP A 55 -3.04 7.25 3.98
C TRP A 55 -2.70 5.90 3.34
N ILE A 56 -1.82 5.95 2.32
CA ILE A 56 -1.05 4.79 1.83
C ILE A 56 0.45 5.13 1.92
N GLN A 57 1.25 4.17 2.39
CA GLN A 57 2.70 4.30 2.53
C GLN A 57 3.39 3.15 1.81
N PHE A 58 4.47 3.48 1.10
CA PHE A 58 5.24 2.53 0.32
C PHE A 58 6.61 2.30 0.92
N PHE A 59 6.99 1.03 0.94
CA PHE A 59 8.28 0.59 1.40
C PHE A 59 8.91 -0.32 0.34
N TYR A 60 10.22 -0.17 0.16
CA TYR A 60 11.02 -1.03 -0.70
C TYR A 60 11.97 -1.87 0.15
N LYS A 61 11.86 -3.19 -0.02
CA LYS A 61 12.83 -4.16 0.50
C LYS A 61 13.63 -4.68 -0.68
N PRO A 62 14.92 -4.33 -0.83
CA PRO A 62 15.75 -4.95 -1.84
C PRO A 62 15.92 -6.44 -1.52
N THR A 63 15.99 -7.28 -2.56
CA THR A 63 16.20 -8.74 -2.44
C THR A 63 17.45 -9.02 -1.61
N GLU A 64 18.52 -8.28 -1.91
CA GLU A 64 19.78 -8.31 -1.17
C GLU A 64 19.89 -7.02 -0.36
N GLY A 65 20.00 -7.14 0.97
CA GLY A 65 20.14 -6.00 1.86
C GLY A 65 19.45 -6.22 3.20
N LYS A 66 19.92 -5.53 4.24
CA LYS A 66 19.37 -5.69 5.60
C LYS A 66 18.13 -4.83 5.85
N PHE A 67 18.11 -3.63 5.28
CA PHE A 67 17.16 -2.59 5.64
C PHE A 67 16.03 -2.46 4.63
N ILE A 68 14.92 -1.90 5.10
CA ILE A 68 13.77 -1.46 4.30
C ILE A 68 13.90 0.06 4.14
N THR A 69 13.58 0.57 2.95
CA THR A 69 13.59 2.00 2.65
C THR A 69 12.16 2.48 2.41
N GLU A 70 11.79 3.60 3.03
CA GLU A 70 10.54 4.28 2.71
C GLU A 70 10.64 4.94 1.33
N LEU A 71 9.68 4.66 0.46
CA LEU A 71 9.56 5.32 -0.85
C LEU A 71 8.72 6.60 -0.75
N GLY A 72 7.76 6.64 0.17
CA GLY A 72 6.94 7.81 0.42
C GLY A 72 5.60 7.45 1.05
N LYS A 73 4.87 8.51 1.42
CA LYS A 73 3.57 8.43 2.07
C LYS A 73 2.63 9.46 1.48
N ILE A 74 1.42 9.03 1.16
CA ILE A 74 0.36 9.86 0.61
C ILE A 74 -0.76 9.91 1.63
N TYR A 75 -1.14 11.12 2.04
CA TYR A 75 -2.25 11.36 2.96
C TYR A 75 -3.51 11.71 2.19
N PHE A 76 -4.63 11.10 2.57
CA PHE A 76 -5.97 11.48 2.12
C PHE A 76 -6.59 12.34 3.20
N THR A 77 -6.82 13.62 2.89
CA THR A 77 -7.12 14.67 3.90
C THR A 77 -8.48 15.34 3.70
N SER A 78 -9.28 14.86 2.74
CA SER A 78 -10.59 15.39 2.38
C SER A 78 -11.72 14.56 2.96
#